data_AF-A0A1A8AWR4-F1
#
_entry.id   AF-A0A1A8AWR4-F1
#
_cell.length_a   1.000
_cell.length_b   1.000
_cell.length_c   1.000
_cell.angle_alpha   90.00
_cell.angle_beta   90.00
_cell.angle_gamma   90.00
#
_symmetry.space_group_name_H-M   'P 1'
#
loop_
_entity.id
_entity.type
_entity.pdbx_description
1 polymer ?
#
loop_
_entity_poly.entity_id
_entity_poly.type
_entity_poly.pdbx_seq_one_letter_code
_entity_poly.pdbx_strand_id
1 'polypeptide(L)'
;ALKRGCRCVEVDSWDGDDGEPVVYHGHTLTKKILFKDVILTLRDYAFKVSEFPVIVSLENHCCLEQQTVMANHLRQILGDMLLTAPLDGQIPERLPSPQQLRGKILLKAKKSGGLETRLDETLAYEASDEEEVADGDPESPTLKDPQAEENKKSKLSRELSDLVVYCKNVRFQGFEQARSNATCYEISSFSESKAKRLSKEAGAEFVRYNSQQLSRTYPSGMRTDSSNYNPQDMWSTGCQIVALNFQTAGLEMDLNDGFFRQNGSCGLILKPDFMRDANSRFSPEKPEERPGYKPLRLSIQVISGQQLPKVNMKEGSIVDPLVRVEIFGVPIDQVKAETSHINNNGDTPVPSLTPAFHRS
;
A
#
# COMPACT_ATOMS: atom_id res chain seq x y z
N ALA A 1 -2.62 -6.24 -11.68
CA ALA A 1 -2.00 -5.10 -10.96
C ALA A 1 -0.88 -4.43 -11.78
N LEU A 2 0.23 -5.11 -12.12
CA LEU A 2 1.42 -4.48 -12.74
C LEU A 2 1.15 -3.71 -14.04
N LYS A 3 0.29 -4.23 -14.94
CA LYS A 3 -0.13 -3.52 -16.17
C LYS A 3 -0.89 -2.21 -15.92
N ARG A 4 -1.42 -2.01 -14.70
CA ARG A 4 -2.08 -0.78 -14.25
C ARG A 4 -1.11 0.15 -13.50
N GLY A 5 0.21 -0.08 -13.59
CA GLY A 5 1.23 0.78 -12.98
C GLY A 5 1.52 0.48 -11.50
N CYS A 6 0.84 -0.48 -10.87
CA CYS A 6 1.10 -0.86 -9.47
C CYS A 6 2.59 -1.21 -9.23
N ARG A 7 3.19 -0.65 -8.17
CA ARG A 7 4.63 -0.79 -7.83
C ARG A 7 4.89 -1.57 -6.54
N CYS A 8 3.87 -1.96 -5.78
CA CYS A 8 4.03 -2.82 -4.61
C CYS A 8 3.00 -3.93 -4.67
N VAL A 9 3.44 -5.18 -4.66
CA VAL A 9 2.57 -6.36 -4.68
C VAL A 9 2.80 -7.20 -3.43
N GLU A 10 1.75 -7.87 -2.98
CA GLU A 10 1.81 -8.79 -1.85
C GLU A 10 1.82 -10.22 -2.34
N VAL A 11 2.61 -11.07 -1.69
CA VAL A 11 2.72 -12.50 -1.99
C VAL A 11 2.66 -13.25 -0.67
N ASP A 12 1.50 -13.85 -0.39
CA ASP A 12 1.24 -14.68 0.79
C ASP A 12 1.68 -16.12 0.51
N SER A 13 2.83 -16.51 1.06
CA SER A 13 3.56 -17.73 0.69
C SER A 13 3.47 -18.78 1.78
N TRP A 14 3.08 -19.99 1.39
CA TRP A 14 2.83 -21.13 2.26
C TRP A 14 3.54 -22.36 1.73
N ASP A 15 3.78 -23.32 2.63
CA ASP A 15 4.31 -24.62 2.22
C ASP A 15 3.38 -25.32 1.24
N GLY A 16 3.94 -25.76 0.11
CA GLY A 16 3.26 -26.60 -0.87
C GLY A 16 3.75 -28.04 -0.84
N ASP A 17 3.09 -28.86 -1.65
CA ASP A 17 3.44 -30.27 -1.83
C ASP A 17 4.76 -30.39 -2.61
N ASP A 18 5.44 -31.54 -2.49
CA ASP A 18 6.70 -31.85 -3.18
C ASP A 18 7.85 -30.84 -2.95
N GLY A 19 7.76 -30.03 -1.89
CA GLY A 19 8.76 -29.02 -1.53
C GLY A 19 8.71 -27.74 -2.37
N GLU A 20 7.65 -27.53 -3.15
CA GLU A 20 7.46 -26.31 -3.96
C GLU A 20 6.51 -25.33 -3.26
N PRO A 21 6.97 -24.11 -2.91
CA PRO A 21 6.14 -23.12 -2.23
C PRO A 21 4.93 -22.69 -3.07
N VAL A 22 3.81 -22.44 -2.39
CA VAL A 22 2.56 -21.99 -3.01
C VAL A 22 2.12 -20.64 -2.47
N VAL A 23 1.26 -19.97 -3.22
CA VAL A 23 0.65 -18.69 -2.89
C VAL A 23 -0.85 -18.85 -2.84
N TYR A 24 -1.45 -18.49 -1.71
CA TYR A 24 -2.90 -18.42 -1.49
C TYR A 24 -3.18 -17.65 -0.20
N HIS A 25 -4.45 -17.33 0.07
CA HIS A 25 -4.82 -16.73 1.34
C HIS A 25 -5.02 -17.83 2.39
N GLY A 26 -4.12 -17.89 3.37
CA GLY A 26 -4.14 -18.85 4.47
C GLY A 26 -5.52 -19.01 5.12
N HIS A 27 -5.85 -20.22 5.57
CA HIS A 27 -7.10 -20.50 6.30
C HIS A 27 -8.40 -20.18 5.53
N THR A 28 -8.34 -20.05 4.20
CA THR A 28 -9.51 -19.85 3.33
C THR A 28 -9.60 -20.93 2.24
N LEU A 29 -10.71 -20.93 1.50
CA LEU A 29 -10.95 -21.83 0.36
C LEU A 29 -10.39 -21.30 -0.97
N THR A 30 -9.44 -20.36 -0.91
CA THR A 30 -8.82 -19.81 -2.13
C THR A 30 -7.93 -20.84 -2.82
N LYS A 31 -7.92 -20.82 -4.16
CA LYS A 31 -7.08 -21.73 -4.94
C LYS A 31 -5.61 -21.39 -4.75
N LYS A 32 -4.77 -22.42 -4.69
CA LYS A 32 -3.32 -22.32 -4.64
C LYS A 32 -2.73 -22.13 -6.02
N ILE A 33 -1.71 -21.30 -6.13
CA ILE A 33 -0.84 -21.16 -7.31
C ILE A 33 0.62 -21.33 -6.89
N LEU A 34 1.51 -21.72 -7.80
CA LEU A 34 2.92 -21.90 -7.47
C LEU A 34 3.60 -20.54 -7.26
N PHE A 35 4.42 -20.42 -6.21
CA PHE A 35 5.26 -19.23 -5.98
C PHE A 35 6.15 -18.95 -7.18
N LYS A 36 6.74 -19.99 -7.76
CA LYS A 36 7.56 -19.91 -8.98
C LYS A 36 6.85 -19.19 -10.13
N ASP A 37 5.57 -19.48 -10.36
CA ASP A 37 4.78 -18.89 -11.44
C ASP A 37 4.46 -17.41 -11.16
N VAL A 38 4.27 -17.05 -9.88
CA VAL A 38 4.13 -15.65 -9.46
C VAL A 38 5.41 -14.88 -9.75
N ILE A 39 6.59 -15.44 -9.44
CA ILE A 39 7.88 -14.79 -9.70
C ILE A 39 8.18 -14.69 -11.21
N LEU A 40 7.84 -15.71 -12.00
CA LEU A 40 7.90 -15.65 -13.47
C LEU A 40 7.03 -14.51 -14.02
N THR A 41 5.82 -14.37 -13.49
CA THR A 41 4.92 -13.26 -13.86
C THR A 41 5.52 -11.90 -13.47
N LEU A 42 6.14 -11.80 -12.30
CA LEU A 42 6.83 -10.57 -11.88
C LEU A 42 7.95 -10.18 -12.84
N ARG A 43 8.82 -11.13 -13.21
CA ARG A 43 9.89 -10.91 -14.21
C ARG A 43 9.33 -10.33 -15.51
N ASP A 44 8.24 -10.90 -16.01
CA ASP A 44 7.72 -10.56 -17.34
C ASP A 44 6.97 -9.22 -17.36
N TYR A 45 6.41 -8.78 -16.22
CA TYR A 45 5.51 -7.62 -16.17
C TYR A 45 5.96 -6.46 -15.29
N ALA A 46 6.96 -6.63 -14.42
CA ALA A 46 7.38 -5.61 -13.45
C ALA A 46 7.61 -4.25 -14.13
N PHE A 47 8.31 -4.24 -15.26
CA PHE A 47 8.73 -3.01 -15.93
C PHE A 47 8.07 -2.74 -17.29
N LYS A 48 6.94 -3.40 -17.61
CA LYS A 48 6.28 -3.22 -18.92
C LYS A 48 5.65 -1.84 -19.13
N VAL A 49 5.20 -1.19 -18.05
CA VAL A 49 4.51 0.11 -18.11
C VAL A 49 5.24 1.21 -17.34
N SER A 50 6.26 0.86 -16.56
CA SER A 50 7.06 1.80 -15.78
C SER A 50 8.40 1.16 -15.45
N GLU A 51 9.50 1.88 -15.65
CA GLU A 51 10.86 1.41 -15.34
C GLU A 51 11.22 1.53 -13.86
N PHE A 52 10.38 2.20 -13.07
CA PHE A 52 10.63 2.45 -11.64
C PHE A 52 10.48 1.19 -10.79
N PRO A 53 11.13 1.15 -9.61
CA PRO A 53 11.24 -0.06 -8.79
C PRO A 53 9.90 -0.67 -8.40
N VAL A 54 9.92 -1.99 -8.24
CA VAL A 54 8.80 -2.77 -7.70
C VAL A 54 9.17 -3.35 -6.34
N ILE A 55 8.29 -3.24 -5.36
CA ILE A 55 8.43 -3.90 -4.05
C ILE A 55 7.56 -5.16 -4.03
N VAL A 56 8.14 -6.28 -3.64
CA VAL A 56 7.43 -7.53 -3.33
C VAL A 56 7.32 -7.64 -1.81
N SER A 57 6.13 -7.40 -1.26
CA SER A 57 5.82 -7.63 0.15
C SER A 57 5.52 -9.09 0.37
N LEU A 58 6.48 -9.80 0.94
CA LEU A 58 6.36 -11.22 1.22
C LEU A 58 5.76 -11.44 2.61
N GLU A 59 4.63 -12.11 2.65
CA GLU A 59 4.11 -12.72 3.87
C GLU A 59 4.52 -14.19 3.81
N ASN A 60 5.31 -14.63 4.80
CA ASN A 60 6.02 -15.90 4.73
C ASN A 60 5.59 -16.83 5.85
N HIS A 61 4.93 -17.92 5.46
CA HIS A 61 4.47 -19.01 6.31
C HIS A 61 5.13 -20.35 5.96
N CYS A 62 6.21 -20.32 5.16
CA CYS A 62 6.91 -21.52 4.73
C CYS A 62 7.91 -22.04 5.77
N CYS A 63 8.17 -23.34 5.77
CA CYS A 63 9.28 -23.95 6.50
C CYS A 63 10.65 -23.49 5.95
N LEU A 64 11.73 -23.77 6.68
CA LEU A 64 13.07 -23.31 6.30
C LEU A 64 13.51 -23.84 4.93
N GLU A 65 13.21 -25.10 4.64
CA GLU A 65 13.54 -25.74 3.37
C GLU A 65 12.85 -25.03 2.21
N GLN A 66 11.56 -24.75 2.33
CA GLN A 66 10.80 -24.07 1.29
C GLN A 66 11.14 -22.57 1.20
N GLN A 67 11.51 -21.91 2.29
CA GLN A 67 12.06 -20.55 2.21
C GLN A 67 13.37 -20.50 1.40
N THR A 68 14.23 -21.51 1.52
CA THR A 68 15.43 -21.63 0.67
C THR A 68 15.05 -21.81 -0.80
N VAL A 69 14.02 -22.61 -1.09
CA VAL A 69 13.47 -22.74 -2.45
C VAL A 69 12.92 -21.40 -2.96
N MET A 70 12.17 -20.64 -2.15
CA MET A 70 11.70 -19.30 -2.51
C MET A 70 12.86 -18.36 -2.84
N ALA A 71 13.90 -18.35 -2.02
CA ALA A 71 15.08 -17.53 -2.24
C ALA A 71 15.81 -17.91 -3.53
N ASN A 72 15.87 -19.20 -3.86
CA ASN A 72 16.43 -19.70 -5.13
C ASN A 72 15.58 -19.28 -6.33
N HIS A 73 14.26 -19.44 -6.27
CA HIS A 73 13.35 -18.96 -7.32
C HIS A 73 13.50 -17.46 -7.56
N LEU A 74 13.52 -16.65 -6.49
CA LEU A 74 13.75 -15.21 -6.57
C LEU A 74 15.07 -14.88 -7.28
N ARG A 75 16.20 -15.48 -6.86
CA ARG A 75 17.51 -15.24 -7.47
C ARG A 75 17.57 -15.68 -8.93
N GLN A 76 17.15 -16.91 -9.22
CA GLN A 76 17.29 -17.49 -10.56
C GLN A 76 16.36 -16.86 -11.58
N ILE A 77 15.13 -16.52 -11.19
CA ILE A 77 14.12 -16.00 -12.12
C ILE A 77 14.27 -14.50 -12.32
N LEU A 78 14.50 -13.74 -11.25
CA LEU A 78 14.61 -12.28 -11.34
C LEU A 78 16.03 -11.82 -11.71
N GLY A 79 17.06 -12.61 -11.40
CA GLY A 79 18.45 -12.31 -11.73
C GLY A 79 18.85 -10.89 -11.32
N ASP A 80 19.38 -10.12 -12.27
CA ASP A 80 19.83 -8.74 -12.05
C ASP A 80 18.71 -7.75 -11.71
N MET A 81 17.43 -8.12 -11.93
CA MET A 81 16.30 -7.31 -11.50
C MET A 81 16.19 -7.32 -9.98
N LEU A 82 16.58 -8.39 -9.29
CA LEU A 82 16.48 -8.48 -7.83
C LEU A 82 17.60 -7.68 -7.16
N LEU A 83 17.22 -6.77 -6.26
CA LEU A 83 18.18 -6.07 -5.41
C LEU A 83 18.59 -6.96 -4.23
N THR A 84 19.85 -7.36 -4.18
CA THR A 84 20.39 -8.27 -3.16
C THR A 84 21.41 -7.62 -2.22
N ALA A 85 21.88 -6.42 -2.55
CA ALA A 85 22.84 -5.65 -1.76
C ALA A 85 22.57 -4.13 -1.87
N PRO A 86 23.06 -3.31 -0.92
CA PRO A 86 23.02 -1.86 -1.05
C PRO A 86 23.77 -1.36 -2.30
N LEU A 87 23.30 -0.29 -2.93
CA LEU A 87 23.79 0.19 -4.23
C LEU A 87 25.27 0.57 -4.25
N ASP A 88 25.79 1.07 -3.13
CA ASP A 88 27.18 1.49 -2.92
C ASP A 88 27.91 0.64 -1.86
N GLY A 89 27.27 -0.45 -1.41
CA GLY A 89 27.76 -1.28 -0.31
C GLY A 89 27.67 -0.61 1.07
N GLN A 90 27.09 0.59 1.17
CA GLN A 90 26.96 1.32 2.43
C GLN A 90 25.53 1.24 2.98
N ILE A 91 25.43 1.44 4.29
CA ILE A 91 24.15 1.56 4.97
C ILE A 91 23.59 2.96 4.67
N PRO A 92 22.38 3.06 4.10
CA PRO A 92 21.85 4.36 3.72
C PRO A 92 21.42 5.16 4.94
N GLU A 93 21.82 6.43 5.00
CA GLU A 93 21.16 7.41 5.88
C GLU A 93 19.75 7.76 5.36
N ARG A 94 19.53 7.65 4.04
CA ARG A 94 18.24 7.87 3.37
C ARG A 94 18.05 6.84 2.28
N LEU A 95 16.81 6.40 2.09
CA LEU A 95 16.46 5.48 1.01
C LEU A 95 16.91 6.02 -0.36
N PRO A 96 17.44 5.16 -1.25
CA PRO A 96 17.76 5.57 -2.60
C PRO A 96 16.53 6.11 -3.34
N SER A 97 16.77 7.04 -4.27
CA SER A 97 15.70 7.56 -5.11
C SER A 97 15.14 6.48 -6.04
N PRO A 98 13.89 6.62 -6.50
CA PRO A 98 13.33 5.74 -7.53
C PRO A 98 14.18 5.68 -8.79
N GLN A 99 14.87 6.78 -9.13
CA GLN A 99 15.76 6.85 -10.28
C GLN A 99 16.98 5.93 -10.14
N GLN A 100 17.57 5.86 -8.93
CA GLN A 100 18.71 4.98 -8.64
C GLN A 100 18.29 3.49 -8.60
N LEU A 101 17.03 3.21 -8.30
CA LEU A 101 16.46 1.87 -8.23
C LEU A 101 15.70 1.44 -9.50
N ARG A 102 15.91 2.14 -10.62
CA ARG A 102 15.27 1.80 -11.89
C ARG A 102 15.59 0.36 -12.30
N GLY A 103 14.57 -0.39 -12.72
CA GLY A 103 14.69 -1.79 -13.10
C GLY A 103 14.95 -2.76 -11.94
N LYS A 104 14.84 -2.30 -10.68
CA LYS A 104 15.05 -3.13 -9.49
C LYS A 104 13.75 -3.59 -8.84
N ILE A 105 13.75 -4.83 -8.40
CA ILE A 105 12.73 -5.46 -7.56
C ILE A 105 13.32 -5.58 -6.16
N LEU A 106 12.63 -5.04 -5.17
CA LEU A 106 13.02 -5.05 -3.77
C LEU A 106 12.15 -6.03 -3.00
N LEU A 107 12.73 -6.81 -2.10
CA LEU A 107 11.99 -7.68 -1.21
C LEU A 107 11.69 -6.97 0.12
N LYS A 108 10.41 -6.82 0.44
CA LYS A 108 9.94 -6.49 1.80
C LYS A 108 9.62 -7.78 2.53
N ALA A 109 10.43 -8.13 3.53
CA ALA A 109 10.18 -9.27 4.41
C ALA A 109 10.88 -9.06 5.76
N LYS A 110 10.73 -10.02 6.68
CA LYS A 110 11.51 -10.07 7.92
C LYS A 110 12.99 -10.26 7.58
N LYS A 111 13.87 -9.66 8.38
CA LYS A 111 15.33 -9.80 8.27
C LYS A 111 15.91 -10.09 9.65
N SER A 112 16.82 -11.06 9.73
CA SER A 112 17.66 -11.28 10.89
C SER A 112 18.75 -10.20 10.97
N GLY A 113 18.83 -9.49 12.09
CA GLY A 113 19.80 -8.41 12.29
C GLY A 113 19.52 -7.14 11.48
N GLY A 114 20.55 -6.30 11.39
CA GLY A 114 20.56 -5.05 10.61
C GLY A 114 21.29 -5.20 9.27
N LEU A 115 21.48 -4.09 8.55
CA LEU A 115 22.38 -4.10 7.39
C LEU A 115 23.85 -4.14 7.83
N GLU A 116 24.12 -3.68 9.05
CA GLU A 116 25.41 -3.73 9.76
C GLU A 116 25.92 -5.17 9.89
N THR A 117 25.02 -6.12 10.15
CA THR A 117 25.36 -7.52 10.42
C THR A 117 25.86 -8.28 9.18
N ARG A 118 25.75 -7.71 7.97
CA ARG A 118 26.38 -8.28 6.77
C ARG A 118 27.88 -7.97 6.68
N LEU A 119 28.36 -6.99 7.44
CA LEU A 119 29.78 -6.63 7.49
C LEU A 119 30.57 -7.46 8.51
N ASP A 120 29.88 -8.15 9.43
CA ASP A 120 30.47 -9.07 10.42
C ASP A 120 29.87 -10.49 10.28
N GLU A 121 30.67 -11.43 9.76
CA GLU A 121 30.23 -12.75 9.27
C GLU A 121 29.72 -13.78 10.30
N THR A 122 29.52 -13.46 11.59
CA THR A 122 29.51 -14.51 12.63
C THR A 122 28.24 -14.76 13.45
N LEU A 123 27.10 -14.08 13.25
CA LEU A 123 25.97 -14.29 14.18
C LEU A 123 24.60 -14.45 13.49
N ALA A 124 24.09 -15.68 13.50
CA ALA A 124 22.69 -15.98 13.23
C ALA A 124 21.85 -15.57 14.44
N TYR A 125 21.01 -14.54 14.29
CA TYR A 125 20.07 -14.10 15.33
C TYR A 125 18.64 -14.48 14.98
N GLU A 126 17.90 -14.89 16.00
CA GLU A 126 16.50 -15.28 15.96
C GLU A 126 15.61 -14.08 15.59
N ALA A 127 14.75 -14.25 14.60
CA ALA A 127 13.69 -13.29 14.32
C ALA A 127 12.58 -13.49 15.35
N SER A 128 12.27 -12.45 16.14
CA SER A 128 11.15 -12.50 17.08
C SER A 128 9.82 -12.45 16.31
N ASP A 129 9.10 -13.56 16.32
CA ASP A 129 7.74 -13.68 15.83
C ASP A 129 6.77 -13.26 16.93
N GLU A 130 6.25 -12.04 16.82
CA GLU A 130 4.91 -11.74 17.28
C GLU A 130 4.14 -11.29 16.04
N GLU A 131 3.21 -12.13 15.59
CA GLU A 131 2.26 -11.76 14.55
C GLU A 131 1.59 -10.44 14.96
N GLU A 132 1.33 -9.56 13.98
CA GLU A 132 0.28 -8.57 14.18
C GLU A 132 -1.01 -9.36 14.29
N VAL A 133 -1.37 -9.78 15.51
CA VAL A 133 -2.74 -10.09 15.87
C VAL A 133 -3.56 -8.96 15.26
N ALA A 134 -4.44 -9.31 14.33
CA ALA A 134 -5.52 -8.42 13.94
C ALA A 134 -6.09 -7.87 15.25
N ASP A 135 -5.89 -6.56 15.48
CA ASP A 135 -6.27 -5.87 16.71
C ASP A 135 -7.70 -6.29 16.98
N GLY A 136 -7.86 -7.18 17.97
CA GLY A 136 -9.13 -7.81 18.27
C GLY A 136 -10.05 -6.70 18.74
N ASP A 137 -11.09 -6.44 17.96
CA ASP A 137 -12.21 -5.64 18.42
C ASP A 137 -12.72 -6.27 19.72
N PRO A 138 -12.83 -5.54 20.85
CA PRO A 138 -13.23 -6.10 22.14
C PRO A 138 -14.65 -6.70 22.19
N GLU A 139 -15.40 -6.72 21.07
CA GLU A 139 -16.77 -7.24 20.99
C GLU A 139 -16.94 -8.64 20.37
N SER A 140 -15.87 -9.40 20.06
CA SER A 140 -16.02 -10.78 19.55
C SER A 140 -15.52 -11.85 20.54
N PRO A 141 -16.40 -12.76 21.03
CA PRO A 141 -15.98 -13.84 21.93
C PRO A 141 -15.40 -14.99 21.12
N THR A 142 -14.07 -15.06 20.99
CA THR A 142 -13.39 -16.29 20.54
C THR A 142 -12.75 -16.98 21.73
N LEU A 143 -13.31 -18.14 22.11
CA LEU A 143 -12.67 -19.12 22.98
C LEU A 143 -11.35 -19.56 22.31
N LYS A 144 -10.20 -19.18 22.88
CA LYS A 144 -8.88 -19.63 22.42
C LYS A 144 -8.34 -20.69 23.37
N ASP A 145 -7.91 -21.80 22.79
CA ASP A 145 -7.24 -22.91 23.48
C ASP A 145 -5.76 -22.53 23.74
N PRO A 146 -5.30 -22.45 25.00
CA PRO A 146 -3.95 -22.01 25.35
C PRO A 146 -2.82 -22.95 24.88
N GLN A 147 -3.11 -24.18 24.44
CA GLN A 147 -2.09 -25.18 24.12
C GLN A 147 -1.60 -25.19 22.65
N ALA A 148 -2.18 -24.37 21.76
CA ALA A 148 -1.77 -24.32 20.35
C ALA A 148 -0.71 -23.24 20.02
N GLU A 149 -0.41 -22.33 20.94
CA GLU A 149 0.42 -21.12 20.71
C GLU A 149 1.94 -21.35 20.89
N GLU A 150 2.37 -22.45 21.51
CA GLU A 150 3.80 -22.64 21.85
C GLU A 150 4.69 -23.11 20.68
N ASN A 151 4.14 -23.45 19.51
CA ASN A 151 4.88 -24.18 18.45
C ASN A 151 4.96 -23.53 17.06
N LYS A 152 4.62 -22.25 16.88
CA LYS A 152 4.80 -21.54 15.60
C LYS A 152 5.76 -20.36 15.70
N LYS A 153 7.03 -20.64 16.05
CA LYS A 153 8.12 -19.72 15.70
C LYS A 153 8.60 -20.07 14.29
N SER A 154 8.23 -19.27 13.29
CA SER A 154 8.76 -19.43 11.95
C SER A 154 10.24 -19.02 11.99
N LYS A 155 11.13 -20.01 11.87
CA LYS A 155 12.55 -19.70 11.70
C LYS A 155 12.70 -19.05 10.33
N LEU A 156 13.45 -17.95 10.26
CA LEU A 156 13.77 -17.25 9.02
C LEU A 156 15.05 -17.84 8.41
N SER A 157 14.98 -18.31 7.17
CA SER A 157 16.16 -18.76 6.44
C SER A 157 17.12 -17.60 6.18
N ARG A 158 18.42 -17.88 6.26
CA ARG A 158 19.46 -16.89 5.98
C ARG A 158 19.37 -16.44 4.52
N GLU A 159 19.11 -17.38 3.63
CA GLU A 159 19.00 -17.20 2.19
C GLU A 159 17.92 -16.19 1.82
N LEU A 160 16.76 -16.21 2.49
CA LEU A 160 15.67 -15.26 2.27
C LEU A 160 15.92 -13.93 2.99
N SER A 161 16.43 -13.98 4.23
CA SER A 161 16.83 -12.79 5.01
C SER A 161 17.85 -11.92 4.26
N ASP A 162 18.76 -12.57 3.52
CA ASP A 162 19.77 -11.93 2.69
C ASP A 162 19.19 -11.21 1.46
N LEU A 163 17.96 -11.51 1.04
CA LEU A 163 17.33 -10.79 -0.06
C LEU A 163 16.67 -9.47 0.41
N VAL A 164 16.55 -9.26 1.72
CA VAL A 164 15.98 -8.04 2.30
C VAL A 164 17.07 -6.99 2.49
N VAL A 165 16.95 -5.89 1.74
CA VAL A 165 17.91 -4.76 1.75
C VAL A 165 17.25 -3.51 2.33
N TYR A 166 16.48 -2.77 1.52
CA TYR A 166 15.92 -1.47 1.91
C TYR A 166 14.50 -1.53 2.47
N CYS A 167 13.93 -2.73 2.62
CA CYS A 167 12.54 -2.93 3.00
C CYS A 167 12.40 -3.93 4.15
N LYS A 168 13.19 -3.75 5.21
CA LYS A 168 13.13 -4.59 6.41
C LYS A 168 11.79 -4.38 7.12
N ASN A 169 10.97 -5.42 7.17
CA ASN A 169 9.70 -5.36 7.88
C ASN A 169 9.93 -5.41 9.40
N VAL A 170 9.44 -4.40 10.13
CA VAL A 170 9.53 -4.31 11.59
C VAL A 170 8.18 -3.97 12.22
N ARG A 171 7.98 -4.44 13.45
CA ARG A 171 6.84 -4.04 14.27
C ARG A 171 6.99 -2.57 14.66
N PHE A 172 5.92 -1.81 14.50
CA PHE A 172 5.88 -0.42 14.95
C PHE A 172 5.77 -0.35 16.47
N GLN A 173 6.75 0.28 17.12
CA GLN A 173 6.79 0.44 18.59
C GLN A 173 6.36 1.84 19.06
N GLY A 174 6.19 2.79 18.13
CA GLY A 174 5.82 4.18 18.43
C GLY A 174 6.65 5.19 17.65
N PHE A 175 6.11 6.41 17.47
CA PHE A 175 6.78 7.46 16.70
C PHE A 175 8.09 7.92 17.36
N GLU A 176 8.12 8.01 18.70
CA GLU A 176 9.31 8.45 19.43
C GLU A 176 10.49 7.49 19.27
N GLN A 177 10.22 6.19 19.33
CA GLN A 177 11.24 5.17 19.17
C GLN A 177 11.71 5.07 17.72
N ALA A 178 10.78 5.15 16.76
CA ALA A 178 11.13 5.21 15.34
C ALA A 178 12.04 6.40 15.03
N ARG A 179 11.73 7.58 15.60
CA ARG A 179 12.53 8.80 15.47
C ARG A 179 13.91 8.66 16.11
N SER A 180 14.01 7.98 17.25
CA SER A 180 15.28 7.80 17.96
C SER A 180 16.22 6.83 17.25
N ASN A 181 15.68 5.76 16.65
CA ASN A 181 16.47 4.79 15.90
C ASN A 181 16.83 5.28 14.49
N ALA A 182 15.93 6.05 13.85
CA ALA A 182 16.11 6.69 12.54
C ALA A 182 16.50 5.74 11.37
N THR A 183 16.16 4.46 11.46
CA THR A 183 16.53 3.44 10.46
C THR A 183 15.69 3.55 9.19
N CYS A 184 16.20 4.24 8.16
CA CYS A 184 15.42 4.56 6.94
C CYS A 184 14.97 3.34 6.12
N TYR A 185 15.67 2.20 6.23
CA TYR A 185 15.37 0.95 5.52
C TYR A 185 14.38 0.03 6.25
N GLU A 186 13.85 0.48 7.39
CA GLU A 186 12.79 -0.21 8.11
C GLU A 186 11.41 0.27 7.65
N ILE A 187 10.49 -0.68 7.49
CA ILE A 187 9.11 -0.47 7.05
C ILE A 187 8.18 -1.05 8.11
N SER A 188 7.22 -0.24 8.55
CA SER A 188 6.11 -0.71 9.39
C SER A 188 4.83 -0.84 8.57
N SER A 189 4.07 -1.89 8.87
CA SER A 189 2.74 -2.13 8.27
C SER A 189 1.65 -1.83 9.31
N PHE A 190 0.53 -1.26 8.87
CA PHE A 190 -0.58 -0.87 9.72
C PHE A 190 -1.91 -1.32 9.10
N SER A 191 -2.76 -1.98 9.87
CA SER A 191 -4.16 -2.17 9.47
C SER A 191 -4.85 -0.83 9.26
N GLU A 192 -5.88 -0.77 8.42
CA GLU A 192 -6.62 0.48 8.17
C GLU A 192 -7.14 1.10 9.48
N SER A 193 -7.58 0.30 10.45
CA SER A 193 -8.10 0.77 11.73
C SER A 193 -7.01 1.43 12.58
N LYS A 194 -5.84 0.78 12.69
CA LYS A 194 -4.68 1.30 13.42
C LYS A 194 -4.15 2.58 12.76
N ALA A 195 -4.03 2.60 11.43
CA ALA A 195 -3.58 3.77 10.69
C ALA A 195 -4.55 4.96 10.83
N LYS A 196 -5.87 4.72 10.76
CA LYS A 196 -6.89 5.75 11.02
C LYS A 196 -6.82 6.31 12.44
N ARG A 197 -6.64 5.45 13.45
CA ARG A 197 -6.46 5.88 14.85
C ARG A 197 -5.24 6.79 15.00
N LEU A 198 -4.08 6.35 14.50
CA LEU A 198 -2.84 7.13 14.53
C LEU A 198 -2.95 8.45 13.76
N SER A 199 -3.66 8.47 12.64
CA SER A 199 -3.93 9.70 11.89
C SER A 199 -4.65 10.75 12.72
N LYS A 200 -5.67 10.34 13.48
CA LYS A 200 -6.48 11.25 14.31
C LYS A 200 -5.75 11.70 15.57
N GLU A 201 -5.08 10.76 16.25
CA GLU A 201 -4.44 11.03 17.54
C GLU A 201 -3.07 11.72 17.40
N ALA A 202 -2.34 11.40 16.34
CA ALA A 202 -0.93 11.76 16.17
C ALA A 202 -0.56 12.06 14.71
N GLY A 203 -1.47 12.68 13.95
CA GLY A 203 -1.31 12.92 12.50
C GLY A 203 -0.01 13.63 12.12
N ALA A 204 0.42 14.65 12.88
CA ALA A 204 1.67 15.36 12.61
C ALA A 204 2.91 14.47 12.82
N GLU A 205 2.91 13.63 13.86
CA GLU A 205 3.99 12.66 14.10
C GLU A 205 4.03 11.60 13.00
N PHE A 206 2.86 11.19 12.51
CA PHE A 206 2.77 10.22 11.42
C PHE A 206 3.32 10.80 10.10
N VAL A 207 3.01 12.06 9.80
CA VAL A 207 3.59 12.77 8.63
C VAL A 207 5.11 12.86 8.75
N ARG A 208 5.64 13.19 9.92
CA ARG A 208 7.09 13.23 10.18
C ARG A 208 7.74 11.87 10.00
N TYR A 209 7.17 10.82 10.58
CA TYR A 209 7.63 9.45 10.40
C TYR A 209 7.73 9.09 8.92
N ASN A 210 6.68 9.39 8.15
CA ASN A 210 6.61 9.13 6.72
C ASN A 210 7.55 10.00 5.87
N SER A 211 8.20 11.03 6.44
CA SER A 211 9.25 11.78 5.73
C SER A 211 10.59 11.02 5.68
N GLN A 212 10.81 10.08 6.60
CA GLN A 212 12.08 9.35 6.76
C GLN A 212 11.95 7.84 6.50
N GLN A 213 10.82 7.23 6.84
CA GLN A 213 10.55 5.80 6.72
C GLN A 213 9.32 5.52 5.87
N LEU A 214 9.22 4.29 5.34
CA LEU A 214 8.05 3.87 4.56
C LEU A 214 6.99 3.25 5.48
N SER A 215 5.73 3.67 5.30
CA SER A 215 4.56 2.99 5.85
C SER A 215 3.85 2.17 4.79
N ARG A 216 3.44 0.96 5.17
CA ARG A 216 2.42 0.20 4.46
C ARG A 216 1.10 0.22 5.22
N THR A 217 0.01 0.53 4.55
CA THR A 217 -1.35 0.34 5.09
C THR A 217 -2.09 -0.71 4.27
N TYR A 218 -2.99 -1.46 4.90
CA TYR A 218 -3.74 -2.53 4.24
C TYR A 218 -5.17 -2.65 4.78
N PRO A 219 -6.11 -3.20 3.98
CA PRO A 219 -7.50 -3.33 4.38
C PRO A 219 -7.67 -4.21 5.62
N SER A 220 -8.69 -3.93 6.44
CA SER A 220 -9.01 -4.78 7.60
C SER A 220 -9.38 -6.21 7.17
N GLY A 221 -8.99 -7.20 7.96
CA GLY A 221 -9.40 -8.61 7.77
C GLY A 221 -10.92 -8.82 7.83
N MET A 222 -11.68 -7.86 8.38
CA MET A 222 -13.15 -7.87 8.36
C MET A 222 -13.73 -7.64 6.96
N ARG A 223 -12.95 -7.13 6.01
CA ARG A 223 -13.35 -6.90 4.61
C ARG A 223 -13.22 -8.19 3.80
N THR A 224 -13.98 -9.21 4.19
CA THR A 224 -13.96 -10.53 3.55
C THR A 224 -14.46 -10.49 2.10
N ASP A 225 -15.23 -9.46 1.74
CA ASP A 225 -15.69 -9.15 0.38
C ASP A 225 -14.62 -8.48 -0.48
N SER A 226 -13.40 -8.30 0.04
CA SER A 226 -12.34 -7.53 -0.61
C SER A 226 -12.69 -6.06 -0.88
N SER A 227 -13.62 -5.46 -0.13
CA SER A 227 -13.86 -4.02 -0.18
C SER A 227 -12.60 -3.22 0.17
N ASN A 228 -12.59 -1.93 -0.19
CA ASN A 228 -11.46 -1.04 0.03
C ASN A 228 -11.81 0.07 1.03
N TYR A 229 -10.78 0.62 1.67
CA TYR A 229 -10.88 1.86 2.45
C TYR A 229 -10.44 3.06 1.59
N ASN A 230 -10.88 4.26 1.95
CA ASN A 230 -10.48 5.48 1.26
C ASN A 230 -8.96 5.69 1.35
N PRO A 231 -8.21 5.63 0.23
CA PRO A 231 -6.76 5.78 0.26
C PRO A 231 -6.31 7.21 0.58
N GLN A 232 -7.15 8.22 0.34
CA GLN A 232 -6.84 9.62 0.60
C GLN A 232 -6.56 9.89 2.08
N ASP A 233 -7.24 9.19 2.98
CA ASP A 233 -7.02 9.33 4.42
C ASP A 233 -5.56 8.96 4.78
N MET A 234 -5.01 7.92 4.15
CA MET A 234 -3.63 7.47 4.37
C MET A 234 -2.60 8.33 3.61
N TRP A 235 -2.91 8.78 2.40
CA TRP A 235 -2.02 9.71 1.69
C TRP A 235 -1.89 11.04 2.43
N SER A 236 -2.94 11.48 3.14
CA SER A 236 -2.93 12.72 3.93
C SER A 236 -1.94 12.64 5.11
N THR A 237 -1.67 11.46 5.66
CA THR A 237 -0.60 11.25 6.66
C THR A 237 0.77 10.97 6.03
N GLY A 238 0.85 10.92 4.70
CA GLY A 238 2.09 10.70 3.95
C GLY A 238 2.49 9.24 3.79
N CYS A 239 1.62 8.29 4.15
CA CYS A 239 1.82 6.87 3.90
C CYS A 239 2.00 6.62 2.40
N GLN A 240 3.01 5.82 2.06
CA GLN A 240 3.47 5.65 0.68
C GLN A 240 2.91 4.37 0.06
N ILE A 241 2.85 3.28 0.83
CA ILE A 241 2.39 1.97 0.36
C ILE A 241 0.95 1.75 0.87
N VAL A 242 0.00 2.44 0.27
CA VAL A 242 -1.42 2.33 0.60
C VAL A 242 -2.03 1.18 -0.20
N ALA A 243 -2.00 -0.03 0.36
CA ALA A 243 -2.43 -1.23 -0.34
C ALA A 243 -3.96 -1.31 -0.40
N LEU A 244 -4.46 -1.69 -1.58
CA LEU A 244 -5.87 -1.86 -1.90
C LEU A 244 -6.07 -3.19 -2.65
N ASN A 245 -7.28 -3.72 -2.58
CA ASN A 245 -7.75 -4.88 -3.33
C ASN A 245 -8.00 -4.49 -4.79
N PHE A 246 -6.99 -4.67 -5.67
CA PHE A 246 -7.03 -4.27 -7.08
C PHE A 246 -8.13 -4.95 -7.92
N GLN A 247 -8.65 -6.09 -7.46
CA GLN A 247 -9.74 -6.83 -8.07
C GLN A 247 -11.12 -6.19 -7.84
N THR A 248 -11.25 -5.33 -6.82
CA THR A 248 -12.51 -4.73 -6.43
C THR A 248 -12.63 -3.35 -7.05
N ALA A 249 -13.54 -3.21 -8.01
CA ALA A 249 -13.95 -1.90 -8.54
C ALA A 249 -14.76 -1.14 -7.49
N GLY A 250 -14.71 0.18 -7.53
CA GLY A 250 -15.39 1.05 -6.58
C GLY A 250 -14.67 2.39 -6.44
N LEU A 251 -15.29 3.30 -5.69
CA LEU A 251 -14.81 4.67 -5.49
C LEU A 251 -13.34 4.71 -5.05
N GLU A 252 -12.94 3.85 -4.12
CA GLU A 252 -11.58 3.82 -3.58
C GLU A 252 -10.55 3.44 -4.65
N MET A 253 -10.91 2.51 -5.54
CA MET A 253 -10.06 2.11 -6.66
C MET A 253 -10.07 3.14 -7.77
N ASP A 254 -11.18 3.84 -8.00
CA ASP A 254 -11.27 4.96 -8.94
C ASP A 254 -10.38 6.13 -8.48
N LEU A 255 -10.35 6.42 -7.17
CA LEU A 255 -9.44 7.40 -6.57
C LEU A 255 -7.97 6.98 -6.77
N ASN A 256 -7.65 5.71 -6.53
CA ASN A 256 -6.31 5.17 -6.79
C ASN A 256 -5.89 5.29 -8.26
N ASP A 257 -6.74 4.84 -9.18
CA ASP A 257 -6.46 4.92 -10.61
C ASP A 257 -6.35 6.37 -11.09
N GLY A 258 -7.20 7.27 -10.59
CA GLY A 258 -7.13 8.71 -10.87
C GLY A 258 -5.83 9.33 -10.36
N PHE A 259 -5.46 9.05 -9.11
CA PHE A 259 -4.26 9.59 -8.47
C PHE A 259 -2.98 9.14 -9.19
N PHE A 260 -2.87 7.86 -9.52
CA PHE A 260 -1.67 7.30 -10.15
C PHE A 260 -1.60 7.46 -11.68
N ARG A 261 -2.63 8.03 -12.35
CA ARG A 261 -2.50 8.49 -13.75
C ARG A 261 -1.53 9.67 -13.89
N GLN A 262 -1.32 10.43 -12.80
CA GLN A 262 -0.34 11.50 -12.73
C GLN A 262 1.09 10.97 -12.98
N ASN A 263 2.03 11.89 -13.19
CA ASN A 263 3.46 11.58 -13.39
C ASN A 263 3.70 10.48 -14.45
N GLY A 264 2.97 10.55 -15.57
CA GLY A 264 3.12 9.61 -16.69
C GLY A 264 2.67 8.17 -16.37
N SER A 265 1.75 7.98 -15.42
CA SER A 265 1.29 6.65 -14.99
C SER A 265 2.40 5.72 -14.49
N CYS A 266 3.50 6.31 -13.99
CA CYS A 266 4.69 5.56 -13.62
C CYS A 266 4.56 4.82 -12.29
N GLY A 267 3.46 5.03 -11.56
CA GLY A 267 3.16 4.39 -10.28
C GLY A 267 3.83 5.02 -9.06
N LEU A 268 4.50 6.17 -9.23
CA LEU A 268 5.13 6.94 -8.16
C LEU A 268 4.78 8.42 -8.28
N ILE A 269 4.26 9.01 -7.21
CA ILE A 269 3.89 10.43 -7.15
C ILE A 269 4.73 11.10 -6.05
N LEU A 270 5.37 12.23 -6.37
CA LEU A 270 6.14 12.98 -5.39
C LEU A 270 5.19 13.64 -4.38
N LYS A 271 5.43 13.41 -3.08
CA LYS A 271 4.66 14.05 -2.00
C LYS A 271 4.86 15.58 -1.99
N PRO A 272 3.85 16.35 -1.53
CA PRO A 272 4.01 17.78 -1.29
C PRO A 272 5.20 18.09 -0.38
N ASP A 273 5.86 19.23 -0.62
CA ASP A 273 7.10 19.62 0.06
C ASP A 273 6.99 19.59 1.58
N PHE A 274 5.87 20.07 2.12
CA PHE A 274 5.61 20.08 3.56
C PHE A 274 5.41 18.69 4.18
N MET A 275 5.25 17.63 3.38
CA MET A 275 5.20 16.24 3.85
C MET A 275 6.54 15.49 3.64
N ARG A 276 7.52 16.18 3.05
CA ARG A 276 8.89 15.70 2.86
C ARG A 276 9.87 16.32 3.86
N ASP A 277 9.47 17.41 4.53
CA ASP A 277 10.23 18.05 5.59
C ASP A 277 10.07 17.31 6.93
N ALA A 278 11.19 16.88 7.49
CA ALA A 278 11.26 16.21 8.80
C ALA A 278 10.81 17.12 9.96
N ASN A 279 10.87 18.43 9.78
CA ASN A 279 10.47 19.42 10.78
C ASN A 279 9.02 19.89 10.61
N SER A 280 8.29 19.33 9.64
CA SER A 280 6.92 19.72 9.36
C SER A 280 6.04 19.62 10.60
N ARG A 281 5.15 20.60 10.78
CA ARG A 281 4.09 20.57 11.79
C ARG A 281 2.71 20.31 11.18
N PHE A 282 2.67 19.94 9.90
CA PHE A 282 1.43 19.67 9.20
C PHE A 282 0.67 18.52 9.88
N SER A 283 -0.60 18.75 10.18
CA SER A 283 -1.55 17.73 10.61
C SER A 283 -2.73 17.70 9.63
N PRO A 284 -3.16 16.52 9.16
CA PRO A 284 -4.35 16.41 8.31
C PRO A 284 -5.62 16.97 8.95
N GLU A 285 -5.75 16.86 10.29
CA GLU A 285 -6.92 17.36 11.03
C GLU A 285 -6.95 18.89 11.13
N LYS A 286 -5.79 19.55 10.98
CA LYS A 286 -5.63 21.00 11.13
C LYS A 286 -4.65 21.58 10.11
N PRO A 287 -4.93 21.43 8.80
CA PRO A 287 -4.03 21.88 7.74
C PRO A 287 -3.79 23.39 7.75
N GLU A 288 -4.73 24.17 8.29
CA GLU A 288 -4.70 25.62 8.40
C GLU A 288 -3.66 26.15 9.41
N GLU A 289 -3.25 25.34 10.39
CA GLU A 289 -2.21 25.70 11.35
C GLU A 289 -0.80 25.66 10.72
N ARG A 290 -0.66 25.14 9.48
CA ARG A 290 0.62 25.03 8.78
C ARG A 290 1.14 26.40 8.32
N PRO A 291 2.45 26.69 8.51
CA PRO A 291 3.08 27.87 7.90
C PRO A 291 2.90 27.90 6.37
N GLY A 292 2.42 29.03 5.85
CA GLY A 292 2.19 29.23 4.42
C GLY A 292 0.92 28.53 3.89
N TYR A 293 -0.03 28.18 4.75
CA TYR A 293 -1.37 27.77 4.34
C TYR A 293 -2.02 28.86 3.46
N LYS A 294 -2.48 28.47 2.27
CA LYS A 294 -3.11 29.34 1.28
C LYS A 294 -4.35 28.62 0.76
N PRO A 295 -5.54 28.98 1.23
CA PRO A 295 -6.72 28.29 0.81
C PRO A 295 -7.14 28.79 -0.59
N LEU A 296 -7.85 27.94 -1.33
CA LEU A 296 -8.21 28.18 -2.73
C LEU A 296 -9.70 27.94 -2.94
N ARG A 297 -10.30 28.80 -3.77
CA ARG A 297 -11.70 28.66 -4.17
C ARG A 297 -11.82 27.97 -5.51
N LEU A 298 -12.39 26.77 -5.50
CA LEU A 298 -12.73 26.00 -6.70
C LEU A 298 -14.24 26.08 -6.96
N SER A 299 -14.61 26.57 -8.15
CA SER A 299 -16.00 26.58 -8.63
C SER A 299 -16.14 25.67 -9.84
N ILE A 300 -16.98 24.65 -9.75
CA ILE A 300 -17.24 23.69 -10.82
C ILE A 300 -18.65 23.91 -11.36
N GLN A 301 -18.79 24.12 -12.67
CA GLN A 301 -20.09 24.19 -13.32
C GLN A 301 -20.29 22.96 -14.23
N VAL A 302 -21.17 22.05 -13.84
CA VAL A 302 -21.68 20.99 -14.72
C VAL A 302 -22.62 21.59 -15.75
N ILE A 303 -22.23 21.55 -17.03
CA ILE A 303 -22.98 22.13 -18.15
C ILE A 303 -23.86 21.09 -18.84
N SER A 304 -23.29 19.94 -19.21
CA SER A 304 -24.01 18.87 -19.90
C SER A 304 -23.21 17.55 -19.89
N GLY A 305 -23.87 16.44 -20.23
CA GLY A 305 -23.23 15.17 -20.58
C GLY A 305 -23.38 14.88 -22.08
N GLN A 306 -22.53 14.01 -22.62
CA GLN A 306 -22.60 13.58 -24.03
C GLN A 306 -22.42 12.07 -24.11
N GLN A 307 -23.29 11.39 -24.86
CA GLN A 307 -23.19 9.96 -25.17
C GLN A 307 -22.99 9.10 -23.91
N LEU A 308 -23.82 9.35 -22.88
CA LEU A 308 -23.71 8.61 -21.63
C LEU A 308 -24.07 7.14 -21.86
N PRO A 309 -23.23 6.20 -21.42
CA PRO A 309 -23.43 4.79 -21.70
C PRO A 309 -24.69 4.28 -21.01
N LYS A 310 -25.44 3.43 -21.71
CA LYS A 310 -26.60 2.75 -21.14
C LYS A 310 -26.12 1.65 -20.18
N VAL A 311 -26.27 1.91 -18.88
CA VAL A 311 -25.79 0.99 -17.82
C VAL A 311 -26.76 -0.17 -17.58
N ASN A 312 -28.05 0.03 -17.85
CA ASN A 312 -29.09 -1.00 -17.69
C ASN A 312 -29.44 -1.62 -19.05
N MET A 313 -29.25 -2.92 -19.21
CA MET A 313 -29.48 -3.64 -20.47
C MET A 313 -30.96 -3.94 -20.79
N LYS A 314 -31.91 -3.50 -19.95
CA LYS A 314 -33.34 -3.64 -20.27
C LYS A 314 -33.69 -2.92 -21.58
N GLU A 315 -34.39 -3.63 -22.46
CA GLU A 315 -34.85 -3.10 -23.74
C GLU A 315 -35.84 -1.95 -23.52
N GLY A 316 -35.73 -0.86 -24.29
CA GLY A 316 -36.59 0.33 -24.16
C GLY A 316 -36.29 1.29 -23.00
N SER A 317 -35.40 0.95 -22.04
CA SER A 317 -35.02 1.91 -21.00
C SER A 317 -34.09 3.01 -21.53
N ILE A 318 -34.31 4.25 -21.12
CA ILE A 318 -33.38 5.36 -21.33
C ILE A 318 -32.78 5.71 -19.96
N VAL A 319 -31.53 6.17 -19.93
CA VAL A 319 -30.88 6.55 -18.66
C VAL A 319 -31.44 7.87 -18.15
N ASP A 320 -31.56 7.95 -16.82
CA ASP A 320 -31.91 9.18 -16.09
C ASP A 320 -30.67 9.73 -15.37
N PRO A 321 -29.75 10.40 -16.08
CA PRO A 321 -28.45 10.77 -15.52
C PRO A 321 -28.58 11.89 -14.48
N LEU A 322 -27.72 11.82 -13.47
CA LEU A 322 -27.34 12.91 -12.61
C LEU A 322 -25.81 12.99 -12.56
N VAL A 323 -25.26 14.15 -12.23
CA VAL A 323 -23.81 14.33 -12.04
C VAL A 323 -23.54 14.59 -10.57
N ARG A 324 -22.63 13.81 -10.00
CA ARG A 324 -22.09 13.98 -8.65
C ARG A 324 -20.68 14.54 -8.74
N VAL A 325 -20.37 15.53 -7.92
CA VAL A 325 -19.03 16.10 -7.75
C VAL A 325 -18.61 15.90 -6.29
N GLU A 326 -17.48 15.24 -6.09
CA GLU A 326 -16.90 14.95 -4.79
C GLU A 326 -15.45 15.45 -4.75
N ILE A 327 -15.07 16.15 -3.67
CA ILE A 327 -13.69 16.55 -3.39
C ILE A 327 -13.14 15.65 -2.30
N PHE A 328 -11.98 15.05 -2.55
CA PHE A 328 -11.25 14.21 -1.59
C PHE A 328 -9.93 14.89 -1.24
N GLY A 329 -9.62 14.93 0.06
CA GLY A 329 -8.44 15.58 0.61
C GLY A 329 -8.39 15.38 2.12
N VAL A 330 -7.76 16.33 2.81
CA VAL A 330 -7.87 16.48 4.27
C VAL A 330 -9.34 16.65 4.69
N PRO A 331 -9.75 16.32 5.93
CA PRO A 331 -11.15 16.36 6.35
C PRO A 331 -11.83 17.71 6.10
N ILE A 332 -11.12 18.81 6.34
CA ILE A 332 -11.60 20.18 6.06
C ILE A 332 -11.61 20.54 4.58
N ASP A 333 -11.35 19.63 3.64
CA ASP A 333 -11.50 19.84 2.19
C ASP A 333 -12.55 18.93 1.56
N GLN A 334 -13.00 17.89 2.27
CA GLN A 334 -13.98 16.94 1.74
C GLN A 334 -15.37 17.57 1.59
N VAL A 335 -15.98 17.40 0.41
CA VAL A 335 -17.35 17.88 0.11
C VAL A 335 -17.96 17.07 -1.03
N LYS A 336 -19.29 16.96 -1.03
CA LYS A 336 -20.09 16.27 -2.05
C LYS A 336 -21.27 17.13 -2.46
N ALA A 337 -21.54 17.22 -3.76
CA ALA A 337 -22.79 17.76 -4.29
C ALA A 337 -23.26 17.00 -5.53
N GLU A 338 -24.54 17.15 -5.86
CA GLU A 338 -25.19 16.47 -6.98
C GLU A 338 -26.08 17.44 -7.76
N THR A 339 -26.22 17.21 -9.06
CA THR A 339 -27.27 17.85 -9.88
C THR A 339 -28.61 17.16 -9.65
N SER A 340 -29.70 17.82 -10.08
CA SER A 340 -30.95 17.10 -10.35
C SER A 340 -30.73 16.02 -11.43
N HIS A 341 -31.53 14.96 -11.38
CA HIS A 341 -31.57 13.98 -12.45
C HIS A 341 -32.30 14.55 -13.68
N ILE A 342 -31.97 14.04 -14.86
CA ILE A 342 -32.59 14.42 -16.12
C ILE A 342 -33.31 13.19 -16.67
N ASN A 343 -34.61 13.28 -16.87
CA ASN A 343 -35.40 12.13 -17.30
C ASN A 343 -35.15 11.79 -18.77
N ASN A 344 -34.94 10.50 -19.05
CA ASN A 344 -34.88 9.88 -20.37
C ASN A 344 -33.98 10.60 -21.38
N ASN A 345 -32.77 11.02 -20.96
CA ASN A 345 -31.83 11.70 -21.85
C ASN A 345 -30.38 11.31 -21.55
N GLY A 346 -29.90 10.26 -22.22
CA GLY A 346 -28.48 9.86 -22.19
C GLY A 346 -27.61 10.52 -23.26
N ASP A 347 -28.21 11.06 -24.32
CA ASP A 347 -27.46 11.55 -25.48
C ASP A 347 -26.86 12.94 -25.23
N THR A 348 -27.68 13.89 -24.76
CA THR A 348 -27.27 15.27 -24.45
C THR A 348 -28.02 15.85 -23.24
N PRO A 349 -27.85 15.28 -22.03
CA PRO A 349 -28.45 15.83 -20.82
C PRO A 349 -27.88 17.21 -20.47
N VAL A 350 -28.76 18.18 -20.18
CA VAL A 350 -28.41 19.53 -19.69
C VAL A 350 -29.06 19.75 -18.31
N PRO A 351 -28.29 19.84 -17.21
CA PRO A 351 -28.84 20.09 -15.88
C PRO A 351 -29.45 21.49 -15.76
N SER A 352 -30.59 21.61 -15.06
CA SER A 352 -31.29 22.89 -14.86
C SER A 352 -30.69 23.78 -13.78
N LEU A 353 -29.94 23.19 -12.83
CA LEU A 353 -29.30 23.88 -11.71
C LEU A 353 -27.91 23.29 -11.48
N THR A 354 -26.91 24.16 -11.45
CA THR A 354 -25.54 23.79 -11.12
C THR A 354 -25.21 24.27 -9.71
N PRO A 355 -24.77 23.39 -8.79
CA PRO A 355 -24.23 23.85 -7.52
C PRO A 355 -23.00 24.72 -7.80
N ALA A 356 -22.99 25.96 -7.32
CA ALA A 356 -21.77 26.75 -7.29
C ALA A 356 -20.93 26.28 -6.09
N PHE A 357 -19.79 25.65 -6.37
CA PHE A 357 -18.91 25.15 -5.32
C PHE A 357 -18.10 26.32 -4.76
N HIS A 358 -18.24 26.57 -3.46
CA HIS A 358 -17.50 27.61 -2.76
C HIS A 358 -16.88 27.00 -1.52
N ARG A 359 -15.55 26.85 -1.54
CA ARG A 359 -14.76 26.62 -0.34
C ARG A 359 -13.66 27.66 -0.32
N SER A 360 -13.49 28.33 0.82
CA SER A 360 -12.56 29.44 1.01
C SER A 360 -11.18 28.94 1.34
#